data_AF-T1BND1-F1
#
_entry.id   AF-T1BND1-F1
#
_cell.length_a   1.000
_cell.length_b   1.000
_cell.length_c   1.000
_cell.angle_alpha   90.00
_cell.angle_beta   90.00
_cell.angle_gamma   90.00
#
_symmetry.space_group_name_H-M   'P 1'
#
loop_
_entity.id
_entity.type
_entity.pdbx_description
1 polymer ?
#
loop_
_entity_poly.entity_id
_entity_poly.type
_entity_poly.pdbx_seq_one_letter_code
_entity_poly.pdbx_strand_id
1 'polypeptide(L)'
;LALPVSEAAVLQFVVDHVVRRSAEGELAWELPPAVDRTLVAAGLKAKLGPWTLATVRHRIAVLSTAHRLKQVTNPCEQPAIRTVLSRAARAAVKRGVRPHKKTAIALAELEAMLATCGDSLEGLRDRALLCFGFASGGRRRSEIAAADLRDLRRIGPQGYIYRLEHSKTQQAGVTASSTPDKPILDRAAQALEAWLTAAAITEGAMFRRLWKHRVGPPLSPAAVGEIVQRRARLAGLGGGLRWAQPAVRVCDRSESSGRVAAGDHANDRAPRRIKRHGVLPIWGCYRQSCSAPT
;
A
#
# COMPACT_ATOMS: atom_id res chain seq x y z
N LEU A 1 5.19 -4.59 26.07
CA LEU A 1 6.27 -3.64 25.75
C LEU A 1 6.26 -2.57 26.83
N ALA A 2 7.29 -2.51 27.67
CA ALA A 2 7.49 -1.39 28.58
C ALA A 2 8.03 -0.20 27.78
N LEU A 3 7.46 0.98 27.99
CA LEU A 3 7.89 2.24 27.40
C LEU A 3 8.35 3.16 28.55
N PRO A 4 9.34 4.04 28.33
CA PRO A 4 10.06 4.27 27.08
C PRO A 4 11.10 3.18 26.76
N VAL A 5 11.33 2.95 25.48
CA VAL A 5 12.48 2.16 25.01
C VAL A 5 13.73 3.03 25.08
N SER A 6 14.89 2.45 25.39
CA SER A 6 16.16 3.20 25.38
C SER A 6 16.62 3.52 23.97
N GLU A 7 17.36 4.61 23.81
CA GLU A 7 17.98 4.96 22.51
C GLU A 7 18.91 3.85 22.01
N ALA A 8 19.71 3.25 22.91
CA ALA A 8 20.60 2.14 22.61
C ALA A 8 19.84 0.93 22.00
N ALA A 9 18.66 0.59 22.52
CA ALA A 9 17.86 -0.50 21.98
C ALA A 9 17.31 -0.18 20.58
N VAL A 10 17.00 1.08 20.29
CA VAL A 10 16.59 1.52 18.94
C VAL A 10 17.77 1.47 17.96
N LEU A 11 18.96 1.88 18.40
CA LEU A 11 20.19 1.77 17.60
C LEU A 11 20.52 0.30 17.29
N GLN A 12 20.54 -0.57 18.30
CA GLN A 12 20.82 -1.99 18.11
C GLN A 12 19.85 -2.62 17.11
N PHE A 13 18.55 -2.32 17.26
CA PHE A 13 17.54 -2.79 16.32
C PHE A 13 17.81 -2.39 14.86
N VAL A 14 18.32 -1.16 14.63
CA VAL A 14 18.70 -0.71 13.29
C VAL A 14 19.88 -1.52 12.76
N VAL A 15 20.92 -1.70 13.59
CA VAL A 15 22.16 -2.36 13.20
C VAL A 15 21.96 -3.86 12.93
N ASP A 16 21.14 -4.52 13.74
CA ASP A 16 20.83 -5.94 13.60
C ASP A 16 20.10 -6.26 12.28
N HIS A 17 19.28 -5.33 11.79
CA HIS A 17 18.37 -5.60 10.68
C HIS A 17 18.74 -4.92 9.36
N VAL A 18 19.62 -3.92 9.38
CA VAL A 18 20.07 -3.22 8.18
C VAL A 18 21.36 -3.84 7.64
N VAL A 19 21.37 -4.12 6.34
CA VAL A 19 22.60 -4.52 5.63
C VAL A 19 23.58 -3.35 5.55
N ARG A 20 24.80 -3.56 6.04
CA ARG A 20 25.95 -2.67 5.90
C ARG A 20 27.09 -3.38 5.16
N ARG A 21 28.07 -2.60 4.68
CA ARG A 21 29.36 -3.17 4.27
C ARG A 21 30.26 -3.25 5.50
N SER A 22 30.89 -4.39 5.72
CA SER A 22 31.96 -4.53 6.70
C SER A 22 33.23 -3.81 6.23
N ALA A 23 34.26 -3.75 7.08
CA ALA A 23 35.55 -3.17 6.71
C ALA A 23 36.22 -3.95 5.56
N GLU A 24 35.91 -5.24 5.47
CA GLU A 24 36.38 -6.21 4.47
C GLU A 24 35.55 -6.15 3.16
N GLY A 25 34.54 -5.28 3.10
CA GLY A 25 33.72 -5.06 1.90
C GLY A 25 32.53 -6.01 1.74
N GLU A 26 32.38 -6.99 2.63
CA GLU A 26 31.27 -7.96 2.62
C GLU A 26 29.97 -7.37 3.16
N LEU A 27 28.83 -7.95 2.79
CA LEU A 27 27.53 -7.55 3.30
C LEU A 27 27.31 -8.17 4.68
N ALA A 28 27.26 -7.35 5.71
CA ALA A 28 27.09 -7.76 7.10
C ALA A 28 25.82 -7.17 7.73
N TRP A 29 25.31 -7.86 8.76
CA TRP A 29 24.29 -7.41 9.70
C TRP A 29 24.54 -8.11 11.04
N GLU A 30 24.12 -7.52 12.15
CA GLU A 30 24.52 -8.00 13.49
C GLU A 30 23.50 -8.90 14.18
N LEU A 31 22.35 -9.19 13.56
CA LEU A 31 21.34 -10.05 14.18
C LEU A 31 21.90 -11.47 14.42
N PRO A 32 21.98 -11.94 15.69
CA PRO A 32 22.47 -13.29 15.96
C PRO A 32 21.55 -14.35 15.33
N PRO A 33 22.10 -15.42 14.70
CA PRO A 33 21.30 -16.44 14.02
C PRO A 33 20.29 -17.17 14.92
N ALA A 34 20.59 -17.29 16.22
CA ALA A 34 19.66 -17.86 17.20
C ALA A 34 18.45 -16.95 17.44
N VAL A 35 18.66 -15.64 17.56
CA VAL A 35 17.60 -14.64 17.69
C VAL A 35 16.77 -14.58 16.41
N ASP A 36 17.42 -14.64 15.24
CA ASP A 36 16.74 -14.67 13.95
C ASP A 36 15.75 -15.84 13.83
N ARG A 37 16.22 -17.06 14.14
CA ARG A 37 15.37 -18.26 14.17
C ARG A 37 14.20 -18.13 15.13
N THR A 38 14.43 -17.56 16.31
CA THR A 38 13.38 -17.32 17.31
C THR A 38 12.32 -16.34 16.81
N LEU A 39 12.75 -15.26 16.14
CA LEU A 39 11.83 -14.27 15.57
C LEU A 39 10.98 -14.86 14.44
N VAL A 40 11.54 -15.76 13.64
CA VAL A 40 10.79 -16.48 12.59
C VAL A 40 9.81 -17.46 13.21
N ALA A 41 10.24 -18.28 14.18
CA ALA A 41 9.39 -19.25 14.87
C ALA A 41 8.21 -18.58 15.60
N ALA A 42 8.43 -17.39 16.17
CA ALA A 42 7.38 -16.60 16.80
C ALA A 42 6.44 -15.87 15.81
N GLY A 43 6.63 -16.03 14.50
CA GLY A 43 5.84 -15.35 13.46
C GLY A 43 6.08 -13.83 13.38
N LEU A 44 7.11 -13.32 14.07
CA LEU A 44 7.46 -11.90 14.07
C LEU A 44 8.32 -11.53 12.87
N LYS A 45 8.94 -12.52 12.23
CA LYS A 45 9.75 -12.37 11.02
C LYS A 45 9.31 -13.39 9.97
N ALA A 46 9.19 -12.95 8.71
CA ALA A 46 8.76 -13.83 7.63
C ALA A 46 9.85 -14.78 7.12
N LYS A 47 11.14 -14.37 7.19
CA LYS A 47 12.29 -15.10 6.65
C LYS A 47 13.55 -14.77 7.46
N LEU A 48 14.51 -15.69 7.49
CA LEU A 48 15.85 -15.47 8.01
C LEU A 48 16.60 -14.40 7.18
N GLY A 49 17.61 -13.77 7.77
CA GLY A 49 18.45 -12.76 7.14
C GLY A 49 17.93 -11.32 7.30
N PRO A 50 18.65 -10.33 6.78
CA PRO A 50 18.38 -8.93 7.05
C PRO A 50 17.03 -8.47 6.47
N TRP A 51 16.49 -7.38 7.00
CA TRP A 51 15.30 -6.77 6.41
C TRP A 51 15.63 -5.74 5.35
N THR A 52 14.63 -5.46 4.52
CA THR A 52 14.68 -4.26 3.69
C THR A 52 14.66 -3.01 4.58
N LEU A 53 15.36 -1.96 4.13
CA LEU A 53 15.36 -0.68 4.83
C LEU A 53 13.94 -0.11 5.02
N ALA A 54 13.03 -0.39 4.09
CA ALA A 54 11.62 0.00 4.19
C ALA A 54 10.93 -0.67 5.40
N THR A 55 11.18 -1.96 5.62
CA THR A 55 10.65 -2.70 6.77
C THR A 55 11.20 -2.15 8.10
N VAL A 56 12.51 -1.88 8.17
CA VAL A 56 13.13 -1.29 9.37
C VAL A 56 12.53 0.08 9.69
N ARG A 57 12.43 0.96 8.70
CA ARG A 57 11.80 2.30 8.84
C ARG A 57 10.35 2.21 9.29
N HIS A 58 9.57 1.29 8.73
CA HIS A 58 8.18 1.09 9.13
C HIS A 58 8.07 0.69 10.62
N ARG A 59 8.91 -0.24 11.08
CA ARG A 59 8.90 -0.66 12.49
C ARG A 59 9.29 0.45 13.45
N ILE A 60 10.28 1.26 13.09
CA ILE A 60 10.67 2.46 13.88
C ILE A 60 9.54 3.47 13.90
N ALA A 61 8.86 3.71 12.78
CA ALA A 61 7.72 4.63 12.74
C ALA A 61 6.55 4.15 13.63
N VAL A 62 6.31 2.83 13.70
CA VAL A 62 5.31 2.26 14.61
C VAL A 62 5.75 2.43 16.08
N LEU A 63 7.03 2.19 16.40
CA LEU A 63 7.55 2.41 17.76
C LEU A 63 7.45 3.89 18.17
N SER A 64 7.84 4.79 17.28
CA SER A 64 7.74 6.24 17.43
C SER A 64 6.28 6.67 17.70
N THR A 65 5.33 6.10 16.95
CA THR A 65 3.90 6.32 17.19
C THR A 65 3.44 5.77 18.55
N ALA A 66 3.97 4.63 19.00
CA ALA A 66 3.63 4.06 20.30
C ALA A 66 4.10 4.97 21.45
N HIS A 67 5.30 5.56 21.36
CA HIS A 67 5.80 6.53 22.34
C HIS A 67 4.94 7.81 22.36
N ARG A 68 4.65 8.39 21.19
CA ARG A 68 3.76 9.57 21.09
C ARG A 68 2.38 9.33 21.69
N LEU A 69 1.75 8.20 21.39
CA LEU A 69 0.42 7.86 21.93
C LEU A 69 0.41 7.61 23.43
N LYS A 70 1.57 7.33 24.02
CA LYS A 70 1.74 7.19 25.47
C LYS A 70 2.31 8.46 26.11
N GLN A 71 2.51 9.52 25.32
CA GLN A 71 3.06 10.81 25.77
C GLN A 71 4.36 10.67 26.56
N VAL A 72 5.20 9.71 26.17
CA VAL A 72 6.52 9.48 26.76
C VAL A 72 7.62 9.88 25.77
N THR A 73 8.83 10.13 26.29
CA THR A 73 10.01 10.47 25.50
C THR A 73 10.20 9.52 24.34
N ASN A 74 10.39 10.06 23.13
CA ASN A 74 10.49 9.28 21.91
C ASN A 74 11.95 9.12 21.45
N PRO A 75 12.60 7.97 21.72
CA PRO A 75 13.99 7.74 21.32
C PRO A 75 14.15 7.68 19.79
N CYS A 76 13.08 7.40 19.04
CA CYS A 76 13.15 7.25 17.58
C CYS A 76 13.35 8.57 16.84
N GLU A 77 13.10 9.71 17.50
CA GLU A 77 13.23 11.04 16.90
C GLU A 77 14.62 11.65 17.11
N GLN A 78 15.49 10.99 17.89
CA GLN A 78 16.84 11.46 18.21
C GLN A 78 17.74 11.59 16.95
N PRO A 79 18.65 12.57 16.92
CA PRO A 79 19.56 12.80 15.79
C PRO A 79 20.41 11.58 15.42
N ALA A 80 20.84 10.78 16.40
CA ALA A 80 21.64 9.57 16.16
C ALA A 80 20.87 8.54 15.31
N ILE A 81 19.61 8.25 15.65
CA ILE A 81 18.77 7.31 14.90
C ILE A 81 18.55 7.80 13.47
N ARG A 82 18.23 9.09 13.29
CA ARG A 82 18.04 9.70 11.97
C ARG A 82 19.30 9.60 11.12
N THR A 83 20.47 9.83 11.74
CA THR A 83 21.78 9.76 11.07
C THR A 83 22.08 8.34 10.60
N VAL A 84 21.89 7.32 11.46
CA VAL A 84 22.12 5.92 11.09
C VAL A 84 21.18 5.49 9.96
N LEU A 85 19.89 5.83 10.03
CA LEU A 85 18.92 5.51 8.97
C LEU A 85 19.22 6.24 7.64
N SER A 86 19.76 7.46 7.70
CA SER A 86 20.20 8.22 6.52
C SER A 86 21.42 7.57 5.87
N ARG A 87 22.43 7.18 6.66
CA ARG A 87 23.61 6.45 6.18
C ARG A 87 23.23 5.09 5.57
N ALA A 88 22.35 4.35 6.22
CA ALA A 88 21.81 3.09 5.71
C ALA A 88 21.11 3.26 4.34
N ALA A 89 20.39 4.37 4.16
CA ALA A 89 19.74 4.69 2.89
C ALA A 89 20.74 4.96 1.76
N ARG A 90 21.75 5.79 2.03
CA ARG A 90 22.82 6.09 1.07
C ARG A 90 23.57 4.81 0.68
N ALA A 91 23.89 3.96 1.66
CA ALA A 91 24.52 2.67 1.43
C ALA A 91 23.65 1.75 0.57
N ALA A 92 22.33 1.68 0.84
CA ALA A 92 21.41 0.90 0.03
C ALA A 92 21.33 1.37 -1.43
N VAL A 93 21.30 2.69 -1.65
CA VAL A 93 21.35 3.28 -3.00
C VAL A 93 22.66 2.95 -3.72
N LYS A 94 23.81 3.07 -3.04
CA LYS A 94 25.13 2.71 -3.59
C LYS A 94 25.22 1.23 -3.98
N ARG A 95 24.48 0.35 -3.31
CA ARG A 95 24.35 -1.08 -3.66
C ARG A 95 23.39 -1.37 -4.81
N GLY A 96 22.79 -0.33 -5.41
CA GLY A 96 21.79 -0.50 -6.48
C GLY A 96 20.43 -0.99 -5.97
N VAL A 97 20.17 -0.99 -4.66
CA VAL A 97 18.86 -1.35 -4.11
C VAL A 97 17.88 -0.22 -4.44
N ARG A 98 17.12 -0.42 -5.51
CA ARG A 98 16.02 0.48 -5.87
C ARG A 98 14.70 -0.08 -5.34
N PRO A 99 13.76 0.76 -4.87
CA PRO A 99 12.41 0.31 -4.57
C PRO A 99 11.84 -0.36 -5.82
N HIS A 100 11.51 -1.64 -5.72
CA HIS A 100 10.89 -2.37 -6.82
C HIS A 100 9.49 -1.81 -7.05
N LYS A 101 9.36 -0.89 -8.02
CA LYS A 101 8.05 -0.47 -8.53
C LYS A 101 7.53 -1.63 -9.35
N LYS A 102 6.46 -2.28 -8.89
CA LYS A 102 5.80 -3.33 -9.67
C LYS A 102 5.19 -2.70 -10.92
N THR A 103 5.35 -3.36 -12.06
CA THR A 103 4.83 -2.90 -13.36
C THR A 103 3.32 -2.71 -13.27
N ALA A 104 2.84 -1.55 -13.72
CA ALA A 104 1.41 -1.31 -13.87
C ALA A 104 0.85 -2.21 -14.97
N ILE A 105 -0.38 -2.67 -14.79
CA ILE A 105 -1.08 -3.46 -15.80
C ILE A 105 -1.17 -2.62 -17.07
N ALA A 106 -0.56 -3.09 -18.16
CA ALA A 106 -0.68 -2.48 -19.47
C ALA A 106 -2.02 -2.83 -20.11
N LEU A 107 -2.44 -2.07 -21.13
CA LEU A 107 -3.71 -2.32 -21.83
C LEU A 107 -3.78 -3.75 -22.40
N ALA A 108 -2.68 -4.25 -22.98
CA ALA A 108 -2.62 -5.62 -23.52
C ALA A 108 -2.83 -6.70 -22.44
N GLU A 109 -2.26 -6.49 -21.24
CA GLU A 109 -2.44 -7.40 -20.10
C GLU A 109 -3.88 -7.36 -19.58
N LEU A 110 -4.51 -6.18 -19.59
CA LEU A 110 -5.93 -6.04 -19.25
C LEU A 110 -6.81 -6.81 -20.24
N GLU A 111 -6.59 -6.66 -21.55
CA GLU A 111 -7.36 -7.37 -22.58
C GLU A 111 -7.26 -8.88 -22.40
N ALA A 112 -6.05 -9.40 -22.16
CA ALA A 112 -5.83 -10.82 -21.89
C ALA A 112 -6.64 -11.30 -20.67
N MET A 113 -6.68 -10.51 -19.58
CA MET A 113 -7.50 -10.84 -18.41
C MET A 113 -9.00 -10.74 -18.68
N LEU A 114 -9.46 -9.75 -19.45
CA LEU A 114 -10.87 -9.58 -19.80
C LEU A 114 -11.37 -10.73 -20.67
N ALA A 115 -10.52 -11.27 -21.55
CA ALA A 115 -10.84 -12.46 -22.36
C ALA A 115 -11.12 -13.71 -21.50
N THR A 116 -10.57 -13.80 -20.29
CA THR A 116 -10.87 -14.91 -19.35
C THR A 116 -12.20 -14.76 -18.61
N CYS A 117 -12.86 -13.61 -18.71
CA CYS A 117 -14.11 -13.34 -17.99
C CYS A 117 -15.30 -13.82 -18.84
N GLY A 118 -15.91 -14.97 -18.49
CA GLY A 118 -17.15 -15.44 -19.12
C GLY A 118 -18.41 -14.71 -18.64
N ASP A 119 -19.58 -15.21 -19.05
CA ASP A 119 -20.89 -14.56 -18.79
C ASP A 119 -21.55 -14.97 -17.47
N SER A 120 -20.87 -15.80 -16.67
CA SER A 120 -21.31 -16.10 -15.30
C SER A 120 -21.35 -14.83 -14.44
N LEU A 121 -22.14 -14.86 -13.37
CA LEU A 121 -22.24 -13.77 -12.39
C LEU A 121 -20.86 -13.37 -11.81
N GLU A 122 -19.97 -14.35 -11.65
CA GLU A 122 -18.57 -14.12 -11.28
C GLU A 122 -17.75 -13.45 -12.38
N GLY A 123 -17.93 -13.85 -13.63
CA GLY A 123 -17.26 -13.26 -14.79
C GLY A 123 -17.68 -11.82 -15.04
N LEU A 124 -18.98 -11.51 -14.92
CA LEU A 124 -19.50 -10.14 -15.00
C LEU A 124 -18.91 -9.24 -13.91
N ARG A 125 -18.87 -9.72 -12.66
CA ARG A 125 -18.22 -8.99 -11.55
C ARG A 125 -16.77 -8.69 -11.84
N ASP A 126 -16.01 -9.72 -12.22
CA ASP A 126 -14.57 -9.60 -12.42
C ASP A 126 -14.25 -8.69 -13.61
N ARG A 127 -15.05 -8.75 -14.68
CA ARG A 127 -14.97 -7.85 -15.84
C ARG A 127 -15.23 -6.39 -15.43
N ALA A 128 -16.33 -6.13 -14.73
CA ALA A 128 -16.66 -4.81 -14.21
C ALA A 128 -15.56 -4.26 -13.29
N LEU A 129 -15.03 -5.11 -12.40
CA LEU A 129 -13.96 -4.76 -11.46
C LEU A 129 -12.67 -4.39 -12.18
N LEU A 130 -12.25 -5.17 -13.19
CA LEU A 130 -11.06 -4.92 -13.98
C LEU A 130 -11.18 -3.61 -14.78
N CYS A 131 -12.31 -3.42 -15.47
CA CYS A 131 -12.58 -2.19 -16.23
C CYS A 131 -12.65 -0.95 -15.32
N PHE A 132 -13.39 -1.04 -14.20
CA PHE A 132 -13.48 0.04 -13.21
C PHE A 132 -12.11 0.36 -12.59
N GLY A 133 -11.34 -0.69 -12.28
CA GLY A 133 -9.99 -0.58 -11.74
C GLY A 133 -9.01 0.08 -12.70
N PHE A 134 -9.18 -0.10 -14.01
CA PHE A 134 -8.32 0.50 -15.03
C PHE A 134 -8.75 1.91 -15.44
N ALA A 135 -10.06 2.20 -15.42
CA ALA A 135 -10.61 3.48 -15.85
C ALA A 135 -9.94 4.68 -15.13
N SER A 136 -9.78 5.78 -15.87
CA SER A 136 -9.26 7.07 -15.36
C SER A 136 -7.87 6.97 -14.69
N GLY A 137 -6.96 6.23 -15.32
CA GLY A 137 -5.54 6.15 -14.93
C GLY A 137 -5.24 5.20 -13.77
N GLY A 138 -6.16 4.28 -13.46
CA GLY A 138 -5.93 3.25 -12.45
C GLY A 138 -6.44 3.60 -11.04
N ARG A 139 -7.21 2.68 -10.43
CA ARG A 139 -7.73 2.77 -9.07
C ARG A 139 -7.05 1.78 -8.13
N ARG A 140 -6.81 2.21 -6.88
CA ARG A 140 -6.25 1.34 -5.84
C ARG A 140 -7.22 0.24 -5.46
N ARG A 141 -6.69 -0.95 -5.11
CA ARG A 141 -7.51 -2.06 -4.57
C ARG A 141 -8.43 -1.64 -3.41
N SER A 142 -7.96 -0.74 -2.55
CA SER A 142 -8.77 -0.20 -1.45
C SER A 142 -9.84 0.79 -1.90
N GLU A 143 -9.61 1.50 -3.01
CA GLU A 143 -10.61 2.40 -3.62
C GLU A 143 -11.69 1.57 -4.32
N ILE A 144 -11.30 0.52 -5.05
CA ILE A 144 -12.24 -0.43 -5.67
C ILE A 144 -13.10 -1.13 -4.59
N ALA A 145 -12.48 -1.61 -3.51
CA ALA A 145 -13.19 -2.26 -2.42
C ALA A 145 -14.14 -1.33 -1.65
N ALA A 146 -13.84 -0.02 -1.64
CA ALA A 146 -14.68 0.98 -0.99
C ALA A 146 -15.67 1.65 -1.95
N ALA A 147 -15.75 1.18 -3.21
CA ALA A 147 -16.61 1.79 -4.20
C ALA A 147 -18.08 1.56 -3.86
N ASP A 148 -18.81 2.66 -3.69
CA ASP A 148 -20.21 2.68 -3.28
C ASP A 148 -21.08 3.29 -4.39
N LEU A 149 -22.29 2.76 -4.54
CA LEU A 149 -23.23 3.20 -5.56
C LEU A 149 -23.65 4.66 -5.37
N ARG A 150 -23.66 5.16 -4.12
CA ARG A 150 -23.99 6.57 -3.81
C ARG A 150 -23.03 7.57 -4.47
N ASP A 151 -21.79 7.14 -4.76
CA ASP A 151 -20.75 7.97 -5.34
C ASP A 151 -20.73 7.85 -6.89
N LEU A 152 -21.64 7.04 -7.46
CA LEU A 152 -21.74 6.77 -8.89
C LEU A 152 -22.95 7.51 -9.49
N ARG A 153 -22.69 8.44 -10.41
CA ARG A 153 -23.72 9.18 -11.14
C ARG A 153 -23.72 8.80 -12.61
N ARG A 154 -24.87 8.42 -13.17
CA ARG A 154 -25.00 8.14 -14.61
C ARG A 154 -24.96 9.44 -15.41
N ILE A 155 -24.19 9.47 -16.49
CA ILE A 155 -24.08 10.59 -17.43
C ILE A 155 -24.40 10.07 -18.85
N GLY A 156 -25.70 9.90 -19.12
CA GLY A 156 -26.19 9.40 -20.40
C GLY A 156 -26.18 7.86 -20.51
N PRO A 157 -26.45 7.32 -21.72
CA PRO A 157 -26.69 5.90 -21.93
C PRO A 157 -25.47 4.99 -21.78
N GLN A 158 -24.25 5.54 -21.86
CA GLN A 158 -22.99 4.76 -21.91
C GLN A 158 -21.90 5.35 -21.00
N GLY A 159 -22.29 6.08 -19.96
CA GLY A 159 -21.34 6.81 -19.14
C GLY A 159 -21.75 6.90 -17.67
N TYR A 160 -20.75 6.82 -16.79
CA TYR A 160 -20.86 7.14 -15.38
C TYR A 160 -19.76 8.12 -14.96
N ILE A 161 -20.04 8.93 -13.95
CA ILE A 161 -19.05 9.67 -13.19
C ILE A 161 -18.99 9.02 -11.82
N TYR A 162 -17.79 8.63 -11.40
CA TYR A 162 -17.55 8.14 -10.06
C TYR A 162 -16.76 9.17 -9.26
N ARG A 163 -17.36 9.67 -8.17
CA ARG A 163 -16.76 10.68 -7.31
C ARG A 163 -15.89 10.02 -6.24
N LEU A 164 -14.59 10.27 -6.29
CA LEU A 164 -13.65 9.71 -5.33
C LEU A 164 -13.47 10.68 -4.14
N GLU A 165 -14.36 10.61 -3.15
CA GLU A 165 -14.31 11.53 -1.99
C GLU A 165 -13.06 11.32 -1.11
N HIS A 166 -12.46 10.13 -1.10
CA HIS A 166 -11.28 9.85 -0.29
C HIS A 166 -10.25 8.97 -0.99
N SER A 167 -9.32 9.58 -1.74
CA SER A 167 -8.05 8.92 -2.03
C SER A 167 -7.07 9.16 -0.87
N LYS A 168 -6.32 8.13 -0.45
CA LYS A 168 -5.22 8.26 0.54
C LYS A 168 -4.16 9.29 0.13
N THR A 169 -4.19 9.77 -1.10
CA THR A 169 -3.31 10.80 -1.66
C THR A 169 -3.82 12.22 -1.40
N GLN A 170 -5.08 12.40 -0.97
CA GLN A 170 -5.62 13.71 -0.56
C GLN A 170 -5.17 14.14 0.85
N GLN A 171 -4.36 13.33 1.55
CA GLN A 171 -3.84 13.65 2.88
C GLN A 171 -2.75 14.76 2.89
N ALA A 172 -2.31 15.20 1.71
CA ALA A 172 -1.30 16.25 1.50
C ALA A 172 -1.87 17.60 1.05
N GLY A 173 -3.21 17.79 1.09
CA GLY A 173 -3.87 18.98 0.56
C GLY A 173 -4.35 18.78 -0.87
N VAL A 174 -5.39 19.52 -1.24
CA VAL A 174 -5.96 19.52 -2.59
C VAL A 174 -4.91 20.09 -3.54
N THR A 175 -4.16 19.25 -4.23
CA THR A 175 -3.41 19.70 -5.41
C THR A 175 -4.42 19.95 -6.52
N ALA A 176 -4.35 21.13 -7.13
CA ALA A 176 -5.27 21.68 -8.13
C ALA A 176 -5.51 20.84 -9.40
N SER A 177 -4.93 19.65 -9.52
CA SER A 177 -5.06 18.75 -10.68
C SER A 177 -5.85 17.46 -10.43
N SER A 178 -6.38 17.25 -9.22
CA SER A 178 -7.17 16.05 -8.90
C SER A 178 -8.66 16.35 -9.00
N THR A 179 -9.23 16.34 -10.20
CA THR A 179 -10.68 16.34 -10.36
C THR A 179 -11.25 15.12 -9.63
N PRO A 180 -12.09 15.29 -8.58
CA PRO A 180 -12.65 14.17 -7.80
C PRO A 180 -13.48 13.22 -8.66
N ASP A 181 -14.03 13.77 -9.74
CA ASP A 181 -14.92 13.10 -10.67
C ASP A 181 -14.12 12.37 -11.73
N LYS A 182 -14.21 11.04 -11.69
CA LYS A 182 -13.53 10.15 -12.63
C LYS A 182 -14.56 9.57 -13.61
N PRO A 183 -14.52 9.95 -14.90
CA PRO A 183 -15.45 9.41 -15.88
C PRO A 183 -15.14 7.93 -16.17
N ILE A 184 -16.20 7.15 -16.28
CA ILE A 184 -16.23 5.73 -16.64
C ILE A 184 -17.09 5.68 -17.89
N LEU A 185 -16.46 5.43 -19.04
CA LEU A 185 -17.10 5.53 -20.35
C LEU A 185 -17.06 4.18 -21.07
N ASP A 186 -17.92 4.06 -22.07
CA ASP A 186 -17.93 3.00 -23.08
C ASP A 186 -17.92 1.60 -22.46
N ARG A 187 -16.94 0.77 -22.82
CA ARG A 187 -16.78 -0.61 -22.36
C ARG A 187 -16.75 -0.73 -20.84
N ALA A 188 -16.20 0.25 -20.13
CA ALA A 188 -16.16 0.22 -18.67
C ALA A 188 -17.54 0.52 -18.06
N ALA A 189 -18.32 1.40 -18.68
CA ALA A 189 -19.70 1.68 -18.27
C ALA A 189 -20.59 0.46 -18.54
N GLN A 190 -20.48 -0.16 -19.72
CA GLN A 190 -21.25 -1.36 -20.07
C GLN A 190 -20.96 -2.54 -19.16
N ALA A 191 -19.67 -2.80 -18.88
CA ALA A 191 -19.28 -3.87 -17.96
C ALA A 191 -19.85 -3.62 -16.55
N LEU A 192 -19.83 -2.36 -16.11
CA LEU A 192 -20.37 -1.98 -14.81
C LEU A 192 -21.90 -2.13 -14.75
N GLU A 193 -22.61 -1.67 -15.78
CA GLU A 193 -24.06 -1.78 -15.89
C GLU A 193 -24.51 -3.25 -15.92
N ALA A 194 -23.83 -4.10 -16.70
CA ALA A 194 -24.10 -5.54 -16.76
C ALA A 194 -23.95 -6.21 -15.39
N TRP A 195 -22.91 -5.83 -14.63
CA TRP A 195 -22.71 -6.32 -13.27
C TRP A 195 -23.79 -5.84 -12.30
N LEU A 196 -24.06 -4.54 -12.26
CA LEU A 196 -25.05 -3.97 -11.33
C LEU A 196 -26.44 -4.55 -11.57
N THR A 197 -26.81 -4.74 -12.84
CA THR A 197 -28.07 -5.35 -13.25
C THR A 197 -28.14 -6.82 -12.85
N ALA A 198 -27.12 -7.63 -13.19
CA ALA A 198 -27.10 -9.06 -12.89
C ALA A 198 -27.04 -9.36 -11.38
N ALA A 199 -26.41 -8.48 -10.60
CA ALA A 199 -26.32 -8.59 -9.15
C ALA A 199 -27.49 -7.93 -8.40
N ALA A 200 -28.41 -7.27 -9.12
CA ALA A 200 -29.53 -6.50 -8.57
C ALA A 200 -29.10 -5.53 -7.44
N ILE A 201 -27.98 -4.82 -7.63
CA ILE A 201 -27.45 -3.89 -6.63
C ILE A 201 -28.12 -2.54 -6.79
N THR A 202 -28.93 -2.15 -5.81
CA THR A 202 -29.65 -0.87 -5.77
C THR A 202 -29.05 0.14 -4.79
N GLU A 203 -28.20 -0.30 -3.86
CA GLU A 203 -27.58 0.57 -2.85
C GLU A 203 -26.24 0.02 -2.33
N GLY A 204 -25.46 0.86 -1.64
CA GLY A 204 -24.24 0.45 -0.95
C GLY A 204 -23.09 0.00 -1.86
N ALA A 205 -22.25 -0.90 -1.35
CA ALA A 205 -21.02 -1.30 -2.04
C ALA A 205 -21.30 -1.93 -3.42
N MET A 206 -20.63 -1.40 -4.44
CA MET A 206 -20.76 -1.83 -5.84
C MET A 206 -20.18 -3.23 -6.04
N PHE A 207 -19.06 -3.56 -5.40
CA PHE A 207 -18.40 -4.85 -5.56
C PHE A 207 -18.57 -5.71 -4.30
N ARG A 208 -19.29 -6.81 -4.46
CA ARG A 208 -19.69 -7.70 -3.36
C ARG A 208 -19.14 -9.11 -3.55
N ARG A 209 -18.99 -9.82 -2.44
CA ARG A 209 -18.63 -11.24 -2.43
C ARG A 209 -19.74 -12.02 -3.11
N LEU A 210 -19.36 -13.09 -3.81
CA LEU A 210 -20.33 -14.04 -4.36
C LEU A 210 -20.28 -15.34 -3.57
N TRP A 211 -21.46 -15.83 -3.21
CA TRP A 211 -21.72 -17.21 -2.82
C TRP A 211 -22.45 -17.89 -3.98
N LYS A 212 -22.50 -19.23 -3.99
CA LYS A 212 -22.95 -20.05 -5.14
C LYS A 212 -24.08 -19.43 -5.97
N HIS A 213 -25.16 -18.97 -5.31
CA HIS A 213 -26.30 -18.34 -5.97
C HIS A 213 -26.71 -17.00 -5.34
N ARG A 214 -25.85 -16.38 -4.52
CA ARG A 214 -26.23 -15.17 -3.76
C ARG A 214 -25.11 -14.15 -3.71
N VAL A 215 -25.51 -12.88 -3.74
CA VAL A 215 -24.62 -11.75 -3.51
C VAL A 215 -24.48 -11.52 -2.00
N GLY A 216 -23.25 -11.50 -1.52
CA GLY A 216 -22.89 -11.37 -0.11
C GLY A 216 -22.40 -9.97 0.27
N PRO A 217 -21.62 -9.84 1.35
CA PRO A 217 -21.13 -8.55 1.84
C PRO A 217 -20.08 -7.90 0.91
N PRO A 218 -19.71 -6.63 1.15
CA PRO A 218 -18.69 -5.93 0.36
C PRO A 218 -17.37 -6.69 0.25
N LEU A 219 -16.69 -6.57 -0.89
CA LEU A 219 -15.36 -7.17 -1.07
C LEU A 219 -14.31 -6.47 -0.20
N SER A 220 -13.40 -7.26 0.37
CA SER A 220 -12.22 -6.71 1.04
C SER A 220 -11.14 -6.32 0.01
N PRO A 221 -10.24 -5.37 0.33
CA PRO A 221 -9.11 -5.03 -0.55
C PRO A 221 -8.18 -6.22 -0.85
N ALA A 222 -8.16 -7.22 0.05
CA ALA A 222 -7.42 -8.46 -0.14
C ALA A 222 -8.11 -9.33 -1.22
N ALA A 223 -9.43 -9.54 -1.10
CA ALA A 223 -10.22 -10.32 -2.04
C ALA A 223 -10.17 -9.73 -3.47
N VAL A 224 -10.26 -8.39 -3.60
CA VAL A 224 -10.04 -7.69 -4.89
C VAL A 224 -8.67 -8.06 -5.48
N GLY A 225 -7.62 -8.08 -4.65
CA GLY A 225 -6.28 -8.47 -5.10
C GLY A 225 -6.16 -9.94 -5.51
N GLU A 226 -6.89 -10.84 -4.86
CA GLU A 226 -6.91 -12.27 -5.21
C GLU A 226 -7.65 -12.52 -6.52
N ILE A 227 -8.78 -11.84 -6.74
CA ILE A 227 -9.54 -11.90 -8.01
C ILE A 227 -8.64 -11.51 -9.18
N VAL A 228 -7.95 -10.37 -9.07
CA VAL A 228 -7.04 -9.89 -10.12
C VAL A 228 -5.90 -10.88 -10.37
N GLN A 229 -5.26 -11.40 -9.31
CA GLN A 229 -4.19 -12.39 -9.45
C GLN A 229 -4.67 -13.70 -10.09
N ARG A 230 -5.89 -14.14 -9.75
CA ARG A 230 -6.50 -15.32 -10.34
C ARG A 230 -6.76 -15.11 -11.84
N ARG A 231 -7.32 -13.96 -12.24
CA ARG A 231 -7.54 -13.62 -13.65
C ARG A 231 -6.24 -13.47 -14.43
N ALA A 232 -5.22 -12.84 -13.84
CA ALA A 232 -3.88 -12.77 -14.43
C ALA A 232 -3.30 -14.17 -14.68
N ARG A 233 -3.44 -15.10 -13.72
CA ARG A 233 -2.98 -16.49 -13.89
C ARG A 233 -3.72 -17.22 -15.01
N LEU A 234 -5.04 -17.05 -15.10
CA LEU A 234 -5.84 -17.63 -16.19
C LEU A 234 -5.46 -17.06 -17.56
N ALA A 235 -5.03 -15.80 -17.61
CA ALA A 235 -4.57 -15.13 -18.82
C ALA A 235 -3.11 -15.47 -19.20
N GLY A 236 -2.46 -16.40 -18.49
CA GLY A 236 -1.06 -16.76 -18.72
C GLY A 236 -0.04 -15.69 -18.32
N LEU A 237 -0.48 -14.65 -17.61
CA LEU A 237 0.40 -13.57 -17.15
C LEU A 237 1.08 -14.02 -15.84
N GLY A 238 2.42 -14.10 -15.84
CA GLY A 238 3.20 -14.56 -14.68
C GLY A 238 2.79 -13.85 -13.38
N GLY A 239 2.74 -14.60 -12.27
CA GLY A 239 2.10 -14.23 -10.99
C GLY A 239 2.63 -13.02 -10.21
N GLY A 240 3.36 -12.10 -10.86
CA GLY A 240 3.86 -10.85 -10.30
C GLY A 240 2.91 -9.66 -10.41
N LEU A 241 1.86 -9.74 -11.23
CA LEU A 241 0.92 -8.63 -11.47
C LEU A 241 0.09 -8.32 -10.22
N ARG A 242 0.30 -7.12 -9.67
CA ARG A 242 -0.60 -6.47 -8.72
C ARG A 242 -0.84 -5.08 -9.25
N TRP A 243 -2.08 -4.60 -9.08
CA TRP A 243 -2.44 -3.20 -9.22
C TRP A 243 -1.25 -2.28 -8.86
N ALA A 244 -0.72 -1.58 -9.85
CA ALA A 244 0.15 -0.44 -9.68
C ALA A 244 -0.45 0.71 -10.49
N GLN A 245 -0.41 1.90 -9.91
CA GLN A 245 -0.69 3.15 -10.62
C GLN A 245 0.22 3.16 -11.85
N PRO A 246 -0.30 3.29 -13.09
CA PRO A 246 0.56 3.69 -14.20
C PRO A 246 1.25 4.99 -13.79
N ALA A 247 2.57 5.06 -14.01
CA ALA A 247 3.23 6.34 -14.04
C ALA A 247 2.60 7.10 -15.20
N VAL A 248 1.70 8.04 -14.88
CA VAL A 248 1.08 8.92 -15.87
C VAL A 248 2.24 9.61 -16.61
N ARG A 249 2.47 9.23 -17.88
CA ARG A 249 3.06 10.15 -18.83
C ARG A 249 1.94 11.13 -19.14
N VAL A 250 2.02 12.30 -18.52
CA VAL A 250 1.27 13.46 -18.98
C VAL A 250 1.79 13.75 -20.38
N CYS A 251 0.96 13.52 -21.40
CA CYS A 251 1.12 14.22 -22.67
C CYS A 251 0.69 15.65 -22.40
N ASP A 252 1.67 16.49 -22.07
CA ASP A 252 1.46 17.92 -21.86
C ASP A 252 1.24 18.57 -23.22
N ARG A 253 0.15 19.31 -23.36
CA ARG A 253 -0.09 20.19 -24.50
C ARG A 253 -0.60 21.53 -23.95
N SER A 254 0.19 22.56 -24.28
CA SER A 254 -0.01 24.01 -24.20
C SER A 254 0.01 24.73 -22.85
N GLU A 255 1.11 25.47 -22.70
CA GLU A 255 1.35 26.78 -22.06
C GLU A 255 0.13 27.61 -21.59
N SER A 256 0.22 28.16 -20.37
CA SER A 256 0.33 29.63 -20.17
C SER A 256 0.48 30.02 -18.68
N SER A 257 1.51 30.83 -18.45
CA SER A 257 1.76 31.88 -17.43
C SER A 257 0.94 31.97 -16.12
N GLY A 258 1.65 32.13 -15.00
CA GLY A 258 1.13 32.77 -13.79
C GLY A 258 1.90 32.48 -12.49
N ARG A 259 2.85 33.35 -12.12
CA ARG A 259 3.47 33.40 -10.78
C ARG A 259 2.42 33.73 -9.71
N VAL A 260 2.51 33.16 -8.50
CA VAL A 260 2.38 33.88 -7.20
C VAL A 260 3.06 33.04 -6.08
N ALA A 261 3.56 33.79 -5.09
CA ALA A 261 4.45 33.51 -3.98
C ALA A 261 4.01 32.50 -2.90
N ALA A 262 5.03 32.12 -2.11
CA ALA A 262 5.01 31.25 -0.94
C ALA A 262 4.34 31.89 0.28
N GLY A 263 3.73 31.04 1.11
CA GLY A 263 3.29 31.36 2.48
C GLY A 263 3.40 30.13 3.37
N ASP A 264 4.28 30.20 4.36
CA ASP A 264 4.51 29.23 5.42
C ASP A 264 3.31 29.13 6.37
N HIS A 265 2.71 27.95 6.56
CA HIS A 265 1.85 27.68 7.73
C HIS A 265 2.12 26.27 8.30
N ALA A 266 2.58 26.25 9.55
CA ALA A 266 2.72 25.06 10.38
C ALA A 266 1.34 24.45 10.68
N ASN A 267 1.21 23.12 10.54
CA ASN A 267 -0.03 22.41 10.88
C ASN A 267 0.25 21.32 11.92
N ASP A 268 -0.22 21.60 13.13
CA ASP A 268 -0.18 20.73 14.31
C ASP A 268 -1.21 19.59 14.14
N ARG A 269 -0.74 18.33 14.13
CA ARG A 269 -1.58 17.15 13.88
C ARG A 269 -1.52 16.14 15.02
N ALA A 270 -2.67 15.92 15.66
CA ALA A 270 -2.91 14.81 16.58
C ALA A 270 -3.02 13.45 15.83
N PRO A 271 -2.32 12.37 16.25
CA PRO A 271 -2.42 11.07 15.58
C PRO A 271 -3.51 10.16 16.19
N ARG A 272 -4.42 9.63 15.36
CA ARG A 272 -5.36 8.54 15.75
C ARG A 272 -5.03 7.18 15.12
N ARG A 273 -5.03 6.17 16.01
CA ARG A 273 -5.14 4.69 15.91
C ARG A 273 -4.78 4.00 14.58
N ILE A 274 -3.54 3.51 14.51
CA ILE A 274 -3.09 2.46 13.56
C ILE A 274 -3.33 1.08 14.20
N LYS A 275 -3.93 0.14 13.46
CA LYS A 275 -4.18 -1.26 13.89
C LYS A 275 -2.86 -2.01 14.13
N ARG A 276 -2.73 -2.63 15.30
CA ARG A 276 -1.48 -3.04 15.98
C ARG A 276 -1.29 -4.56 16.09
N HIS A 277 -1.32 -5.31 15.01
CA HIS A 277 -1.13 -6.77 15.11
C HIS A 277 0.19 -7.17 14.45
N GLY A 278 1.25 -7.23 15.27
CA GLY A 278 2.54 -7.85 14.90
C GLY A 278 3.81 -7.03 15.12
N VAL A 279 3.74 -5.71 15.32
CA VAL A 279 4.94 -4.85 15.38
C VAL A 279 5.48 -4.59 16.79
N LEU A 280 4.61 -4.56 17.81
CA LEU A 280 5.01 -4.36 19.20
C LEU A 280 5.72 -5.57 19.87
N PRO A 281 5.44 -6.83 19.52
CA PRO A 281 6.07 -7.98 20.20
C PRO A 281 7.58 -8.10 19.92
N ILE A 282 8.06 -7.66 18.76
CA ILE A 282 9.48 -7.77 18.40
C ILE A 282 10.40 -6.93 19.30
N TRP A 283 9.88 -5.79 19.77
CA TRP A 283 10.58 -4.93 20.71
C TRP A 283 10.65 -5.54 22.13
N GLY A 284 9.80 -6.52 22.43
CA GLY A 284 9.88 -7.28 23.68
C GLY A 284 11.11 -8.17 23.78
N CYS A 285 11.53 -8.79 22.67
CA CYS A 285 12.71 -9.67 22.63
C CYS A 285 14.03 -8.91 22.77
N TYR A 286 14.14 -7.71 22.18
CA TYR A 286 15.38 -6.91 22.24
C TYR A 286 15.76 -6.44 23.66
N ARG A 287 14.79 -6.33 24.58
CA ARG A 287 15.09 -5.98 25.99
C ARG A 287 15.88 -7.07 26.72
N GLN A 288 15.58 -8.34 26.45
CA GLN A 288 16.21 -9.47 27.15
C GLN A 288 17.70 -9.57 26.82
N SER A 289 18.11 -9.18 25.61
CA SER A 289 19.51 -9.22 25.19
C SER A 289 20.38 -8.08 25.74
N CYS A 290 19.80 -6.92 26.09
CA CYS A 290 20.54 -5.78 26.64
C CYS A 290 20.68 -5.78 28.17
N SER A 291 20.16 -6.81 28.86
CA SER A 291 20.12 -6.88 30.33
C SER A 291 21.08 -7.92 30.94
N ALA A 292 22.01 -8.47 30.16
CA ALA A 292 23.08 -9.33 30.68
C ALA A 292 24.25 -8.45 31.14
N PRO A 293 24.58 -8.38 32.45
CA PRO A 293 25.76 -7.69 32.92
C PRO A 293 27.01 -8.54 32.64
N THR A 294 28.04 -7.91 32.06
CA THR A 294 29.43 -8.23 32.39
C THR A 294 29.77 -7.68 33.77
#